data_AF-A0A151RUH2-F1
#
_entry.id   AF-A0A151RUH2-F1
#
_cell.length_a   1.000
_cell.length_b   1.000
_cell.length_c   1.000
_cell.angle_alpha   90.00
_cell.angle_beta   90.00
_cell.angle_gamma   90.00
#
_symmetry.space_group_name_H-M   'P 1'
#
loop_
_entity.id
_entity.type
_entity.pdbx_description
1 polymer ?
#
loop_
_entity_poly.entity_id
_entity_poly.type
_entity_poly.pdbx_seq_one_letter_code
_entity_poly.pdbx_strand_id
1 'polypeptide(L)'
;MDPKKKQEIINGVAKFKTGKEYYAKVGNAWATMADFMNYDVYDLELTAVKENTELRKLLTETSSKGIIVIEGIDCSLDLTAQMKKGKEEGHGSVLRLKRGVSSVKFDPTRVTQLSWSPRAFLYKGFLSEKECDHLINLAKDKLEKSMVADNESGKSIMSEVRTSSGMFLNKAQDEIVTDIEARISAWTFLPVENGESMQVLHYENGEKYEPHFDYFHDKANQVLGGHRVATVLMYLSNVEKGGETIFPNSEAKLLQPKDESWSECAHNGYAVKPQKGDALLFFSLHLDATTDTKSLHGSCPVIEGEKWSATKWIHVSDFEKPVRQVGSGGCVDENDNCPRWAKIGECEKNPLYMVGGDGVRGNCMKSCNVCSS
;
A
#
# COMPACT_ATOMS: atom_id res chain seq x y z
N MET A 1 15.04 33.55 0.43
CA MET A 1 15.57 32.94 1.67
C MET A 1 16.65 33.86 2.23
N ASP A 2 16.60 34.18 3.51
CA ASP A 2 17.58 35.07 4.17
C ASP A 2 19.02 34.53 3.97
N PRO A 3 19.98 35.36 3.52
CA PRO A 3 21.36 34.96 3.30
C PRO A 3 22.05 34.30 4.50
N LYS A 4 21.72 34.74 5.73
CA LYS A 4 22.25 34.13 6.96
C LYS A 4 21.71 32.72 7.16
N LYS A 5 20.41 32.51 6.95
CA LYS A 5 19.77 31.18 7.02
C LYS A 5 20.32 30.23 5.97
N LYS A 6 20.57 30.73 4.75
CA LYS A 6 21.22 29.94 3.68
C LYS A 6 22.62 29.50 4.11
N GLN A 7 23.40 30.41 4.70
CA GLN A 7 24.75 30.13 5.14
C GLN A 7 24.79 29.16 6.34
N GLU A 8 23.84 29.27 7.26
CA GLU A 8 23.68 28.32 8.38
C GLU A 8 23.38 26.90 7.89
N ILE A 9 22.49 26.75 6.90
CA ILE A 9 22.17 25.45 6.30
C ILE A 9 23.39 24.88 5.58
N ILE A 10 24.09 25.68 4.77
CA ILE A 10 25.30 25.26 4.06
C ILE A 10 26.40 24.83 5.05
N ASN A 11 26.59 25.60 6.14
CA ASN A 11 27.56 25.28 7.18
C ASN A 11 27.17 24.00 7.94
N GLY A 12 25.87 23.78 8.20
CA GLY A 12 25.34 22.55 8.79
C GLY A 12 25.60 21.32 7.92
N VAL A 13 25.36 21.41 6.61
CA VAL A 13 25.63 20.33 5.64
C VAL A 13 27.13 20.08 5.49
N ALA A 14 27.97 21.12 5.48
CA ALA A 14 29.42 20.98 5.43
C ALA A 14 29.97 20.30 6.70
N LYS A 15 29.45 20.64 7.87
CA LYS A 15 29.81 20.03 9.17
C LYS A 15 29.32 18.58 9.27
N PHE A 16 28.17 18.28 8.67
CA PHE A 16 27.67 16.91 8.50
C PHE A 16 28.61 16.07 7.62
N LYS A 17 29.13 16.64 6.52
CA LYS A 17 30.04 15.96 5.59
C LYS A 17 31.42 15.66 6.19
N THR A 18 31.93 16.52 7.08
CA THR A 18 33.30 16.39 7.64
C THR A 18 33.35 15.69 9.00
N GLY A 19 32.22 15.51 9.69
CA GLY A 19 32.13 14.91 11.04
C GLY A 19 32.21 13.38 11.11
N LYS A 20 32.95 12.70 10.21
CA LYS A 20 33.02 11.23 10.13
C LYS A 20 33.39 10.54 11.45
N GLU A 21 34.24 11.16 12.28
CA GLU A 21 34.67 10.60 13.57
C GLU A 21 33.67 10.84 14.71
N TYR A 22 32.80 11.85 14.61
CA TYR A 22 31.75 12.11 15.60
C TYR A 22 30.59 11.12 15.46
N TYR A 23 30.17 10.82 14.22
CA TYR A 23 29.11 9.85 13.93
C TYR A 23 29.52 8.39 14.10
N ALA A 24 30.83 8.10 14.18
CA ALA A 24 31.33 6.78 14.54
C ALA A 24 31.20 6.49 16.06
N LYS A 25 31.02 7.53 16.89
CA LYS A 25 30.88 7.42 18.36
C LYS A 25 29.46 7.69 18.87
N VAL A 26 28.65 8.44 18.13
CA VAL A 26 27.30 8.82 18.56
C VAL A 26 26.34 8.40 17.46
N GLY A 27 25.57 7.35 17.71
CA GLY A 27 24.64 6.75 16.76
C GLY A 27 23.68 7.77 16.13
N ASN A 28 23.63 7.70 14.80
CA ASN A 28 22.46 7.83 13.93
C ASN A 28 21.81 9.20 13.62
N ALA A 29 21.80 9.53 12.32
CA ALA A 29 21.13 10.68 11.70
C ALA A 29 19.59 10.71 11.87
N TRP A 30 18.94 9.59 12.20
CA TRP A 30 17.50 9.55 12.41
C TRP A 30 17.07 10.30 13.67
N ALA A 31 17.92 10.42 14.69
CA ALA A 31 17.60 11.16 15.91
C ALA A 31 17.46 12.66 15.63
N THR A 32 18.35 13.21 14.78
CA THR A 32 18.26 14.60 14.32
C THR A 32 17.02 14.83 13.44
N MET A 33 16.62 13.85 12.64
CA MET A 33 15.40 13.92 11.84
C MET A 33 14.14 13.89 12.72
N ALA A 34 14.12 13.03 13.74
CA ALA A 34 13.02 12.93 14.70
C ALA A 34 12.82 14.24 15.47
N ASP A 35 13.93 14.83 15.96
CA ASP A 35 13.92 16.10 16.67
C ASP A 35 13.44 17.26 15.76
N PHE A 36 13.96 17.33 14.53
CA PHE A 36 13.54 18.36 13.57
C PHE A 36 12.06 18.27 13.17
N MET A 37 11.52 17.05 13.05
CA MET A 37 10.13 16.81 12.64
C MET A 37 9.17 16.69 13.83
N ASN A 38 9.67 16.76 15.07
CA ASN A 38 8.93 16.54 16.31
C ASN A 38 8.20 15.18 16.35
N TYR A 39 8.94 14.11 16.06
CA TYR A 39 8.50 12.72 16.19
C TYR A 39 9.04 12.12 17.50
N ASP A 40 8.21 11.32 18.18
CA ASP A 40 8.63 10.49 19.30
C ASP A 40 9.51 9.34 18.76
N VAL A 41 10.56 8.98 19.49
CA VAL A 41 11.43 7.85 19.12
C VAL A 41 11.19 6.72 20.10
N TYR A 42 10.92 5.53 19.57
CA TYR A 42 10.78 4.30 20.33
C TYR A 42 11.89 3.34 19.91
N ASP A 43 12.72 2.91 20.84
CA ASP A 43 13.71 1.87 20.59
C ASP A 43 13.11 0.51 20.95
N LEU A 44 13.09 -0.41 19.98
CA LEU A 44 12.49 -1.73 20.08
C LEU A 44 13.56 -2.79 19.88
N GLU A 45 13.99 -3.37 21.01
CA GLU A 45 14.89 -4.52 21.01
C GLU A 45 14.09 -5.82 20.81
N LEU A 46 14.20 -6.44 19.62
CA LEU A 46 13.42 -7.64 19.29
C LEU A 46 13.74 -8.85 20.19
N THR A 47 14.95 -8.93 20.73
CA THR A 47 15.37 -10.01 21.64
C THR A 47 14.64 -9.93 23.00
N ALA A 48 14.16 -8.73 23.38
CA ALA A 48 13.42 -8.52 24.61
C ALA A 48 11.93 -8.89 24.48
N VAL A 49 11.40 -9.01 23.26
CA VAL A 49 9.99 -9.31 22.99
C VAL A 49 9.78 -10.82 22.87
N LYS A 50 9.06 -11.42 23.84
CA LYS A 50 8.95 -12.88 23.93
C LYS A 50 7.86 -13.47 23.06
N GLU A 51 6.79 -12.70 22.81
CA GLU A 51 5.64 -13.16 22.03
C GLU A 51 5.00 -12.04 21.19
N ASN A 52 4.33 -12.42 20.10
CA ASN A 52 3.68 -11.48 19.19
C ASN A 52 2.61 -10.59 19.86
N THR A 53 1.98 -11.06 20.92
CA THR A 53 1.01 -10.27 21.70
C THR A 53 1.68 -9.07 22.35
N GLU A 54 2.90 -9.24 22.85
CA GLU A 54 3.72 -8.19 23.44
C GLU A 54 4.20 -7.21 22.38
N LEU A 55 4.66 -7.71 21.22
CA LEU A 55 5.02 -6.86 20.08
C LEU A 55 3.84 -5.99 19.63
N ARG A 56 2.67 -6.61 19.42
CA ARG A 56 1.45 -5.89 19.01
C ARG A 56 1.04 -4.85 20.04
N LYS A 57 1.17 -5.16 21.33
CA LYS A 57 0.89 -4.22 22.40
C LYS A 57 1.82 -3.01 22.34
N LEU A 58 3.13 -3.23 22.17
CA LEU A 58 4.13 -2.16 22.04
C LEU A 58 3.86 -1.28 20.82
N LEU A 59 3.59 -1.88 19.65
CA LEU A 59 3.24 -1.15 18.41
C LEU A 59 1.92 -0.38 18.52
N THR A 60 0.98 -0.83 19.36
CA THR A 60 -0.28 -0.12 19.60
C THR A 60 -0.11 1.03 20.61
N GLU A 61 0.95 0.98 21.43
CA GLU A 61 1.25 2.00 22.43
C GLU A 61 2.14 3.12 21.87
N THR A 62 2.75 2.93 20.70
CA THR A 62 3.50 3.97 20.00
C THR A 62 2.57 5.04 19.42
N SER A 63 2.99 6.31 19.52
CA SER A 63 2.24 7.44 18.96
C SER A 63 2.21 7.42 17.42
N SER A 64 1.19 8.05 16.85
CA SER A 64 1.04 8.21 15.39
C SER A 64 2.12 9.10 14.75
N LYS A 65 2.86 9.87 15.56
CA LYS A 65 4.10 10.57 15.18
C LYS A 65 5.31 9.91 15.84
N GLY A 66 5.38 8.59 15.75
CA GLY A 66 6.47 7.78 16.30
C GLY A 66 7.41 7.27 15.21
N ILE A 67 8.72 7.27 15.48
CA ILE A 67 9.72 6.50 14.74
C ILE A 67 10.10 5.33 15.65
N ILE A 68 9.85 4.11 15.19
CA ILE A 68 10.29 2.90 15.89
C ILE A 68 11.61 2.45 15.28
N VAL A 69 12.65 2.47 16.09
CA VAL A 69 13.98 1.98 15.74
C VAL A 69 14.04 0.54 16.21
N ILE A 70 14.29 -0.39 15.28
CA ILE A 70 14.40 -1.81 15.60
C ILE A 70 15.87 -2.19 15.47
N GLU A 71 16.52 -2.39 16.62
CA GLU A 71 17.90 -2.86 16.68
C GLU A 71 17.97 -4.39 16.77
N GLY A 72 19.05 -4.98 16.25
CA GLY A 72 19.30 -6.42 16.42
C GLY A 72 18.55 -7.37 15.47
N ILE A 73 18.11 -6.91 14.28
CA ILE A 73 17.72 -7.84 13.21
C ILE A 73 19.00 -8.46 12.63
N ASP A 74 19.46 -9.55 13.25
CA ASP A 74 20.57 -10.34 12.74
C ASP A 74 20.10 -11.09 11.49
N CYS A 75 20.39 -10.53 10.30
CA CYS A 75 20.09 -11.14 9.01
C CYS A 75 20.93 -12.42 8.72
N SER A 76 21.69 -12.93 9.69
CA SER A 76 22.59 -14.09 9.56
C SER A 76 22.03 -15.41 10.13
N LEU A 77 20.80 -15.44 10.64
CA LEU A 77 20.23 -16.68 11.18
C LEU A 77 19.64 -17.56 10.06
N ASP A 78 20.49 -18.46 9.57
CA ASP A 78 20.13 -19.60 8.73
C ASP A 78 19.12 -20.51 9.48
N LEU A 79 17.82 -20.31 9.21
CA LEU A 79 16.70 -21.06 9.81
C LEU A 79 16.58 -22.52 9.32
N THR A 80 17.67 -23.14 8.89
CA THR A 80 17.70 -24.53 8.36
C THR A 80 18.31 -25.55 9.32
N ALA A 81 18.85 -25.15 10.47
CA ALA A 81 19.63 -26.06 11.33
C ALA A 81 18.83 -26.83 12.42
N GLN A 82 17.55 -26.52 12.69
CA GLN A 82 16.81 -27.20 13.78
C GLN A 82 15.99 -28.45 13.36
N MET A 83 16.07 -28.86 12.09
CA MET A 83 15.47 -30.13 11.65
C MET A 83 16.51 -31.27 11.63
N LYS A 84 17.07 -31.66 12.79
CA LYS A 84 17.61 -33.02 13.03
C LYS A 84 18.12 -33.18 14.48
N LYS A 85 17.73 -34.32 15.09
CA LYS A 85 17.91 -34.79 16.49
C LYS A 85 16.85 -34.21 17.44
N GLY A 86 16.02 -34.96 18.16
CA GLY A 86 15.94 -36.38 18.49
C GLY A 86 15.41 -36.48 19.93
N LYS A 87 14.21 -37.08 20.11
CA LYS A 87 13.46 -37.47 21.33
C LYS A 87 14.11 -37.25 22.72
N GLU A 88 13.38 -36.61 23.65
CA GLU A 88 12.75 -37.22 24.85
C GLU A 88 11.85 -36.22 25.61
N GLU A 89 10.97 -36.77 26.45
CA GLU A 89 9.67 -36.23 26.89
C GLU A 89 9.70 -35.12 27.95
N GLY A 90 8.84 -34.12 27.77
CA GLY A 90 8.44 -33.16 28.80
C GLY A 90 7.05 -32.62 28.47
N HIS A 91 6.09 -32.85 29.36
CA HIS A 91 4.69 -32.50 29.21
C HIS A 91 4.50 -30.97 29.31
N GLY A 92 4.84 -30.25 28.25
CA GLY A 92 4.46 -28.86 28.02
C GLY A 92 3.42 -28.84 26.91
N SER A 93 2.27 -28.23 27.18
CA SER A 93 1.24 -27.97 26.17
C SER A 93 1.83 -27.13 25.04
N VAL A 94 2.35 -27.80 24.01
CA VAL A 94 2.67 -27.17 22.73
C VAL A 94 1.33 -26.77 22.13
N LEU A 95 0.92 -25.53 22.38
CA LEU A 95 -0.12 -24.85 21.64
C LEU A 95 0.41 -24.72 20.21
N ARG A 96 0.11 -25.76 19.42
CA ARG A 96 0.31 -25.80 17.98
C ARG A 96 -0.54 -24.66 17.42
N LEU A 97 0.12 -23.58 17.02
CA LEU A 97 -0.49 -22.50 16.25
C LEU A 97 -1.38 -23.12 15.17
N LYS A 98 -2.68 -22.85 15.23
CA LYS A 98 -3.51 -22.96 14.03
C LYS A 98 -2.89 -21.99 13.02
N ARG A 99 -2.14 -22.53 12.06
CA ARG A 99 -1.74 -21.81 10.84
C ARG A 99 -3.03 -21.41 10.13
N GLY A 100 -3.55 -20.25 10.45
CA GLY A 100 -4.49 -19.52 9.62
C GLY A 100 -3.68 -18.48 8.86
N VAL A 101 -3.77 -18.54 7.53
CA VAL A 101 -3.03 -17.74 6.55
C VAL A 101 -1.59 -18.21 6.35
N SER A 102 -1.27 -18.54 5.10
CA SER A 102 0.06 -18.90 4.58
C SER A 102 1.15 -18.05 5.23
N SER A 103 2.31 -18.63 5.57
CA SER A 103 3.47 -17.86 6.03
C SER A 103 4.01 -17.07 4.84
N VAL A 104 3.32 -15.99 4.48
CA VAL A 104 3.69 -15.09 3.39
C VAL A 104 5.04 -14.49 3.78
N LYS A 105 6.11 -15.00 3.17
CA LYS A 105 7.45 -14.45 3.33
C LYS A 105 7.52 -13.15 2.54
N PHE A 106 7.33 -12.03 3.23
CA PHE A 106 7.60 -10.72 2.69
C PHE A 106 9.11 -10.44 2.73
N ASP A 107 9.69 -10.09 1.58
CA ASP A 107 11.11 -9.75 1.47
C ASP A 107 11.25 -8.26 1.08
N PRO A 108 11.50 -7.37 2.05
CA PRO A 108 11.58 -5.93 1.80
C PRO A 108 12.74 -5.56 0.86
N THR A 109 13.77 -6.41 0.72
CA THR A 109 14.92 -6.11 -0.15
C THR A 109 14.56 -6.10 -1.63
N ARG A 110 13.41 -6.69 -1.98
CA ARG A 110 12.87 -6.74 -3.36
C ARG A 110 12.01 -5.52 -3.70
N VAL A 111 11.82 -4.60 -2.74
CA VAL A 111 11.04 -3.37 -2.93
C VAL A 111 11.97 -2.22 -3.31
N THR A 112 11.65 -1.54 -4.40
CA THR A 112 12.33 -0.32 -4.84
C THR A 112 11.38 0.86 -4.74
N GLN A 113 11.76 1.90 -4.02
CA GLN A 113 11.05 3.18 -4.01
C GLN A 113 11.31 3.90 -5.34
N LEU A 114 10.24 4.15 -6.12
CA LEU A 114 10.33 4.78 -7.44
C LEU A 114 10.16 6.29 -7.34
N SER A 115 9.19 6.73 -6.53
CA SER A 115 8.82 8.13 -6.38
C SER A 115 8.18 8.38 -5.01
N TRP A 116 8.34 9.59 -4.48
CA TRP A 116 7.59 10.10 -3.32
C TRP A 116 6.39 10.96 -3.74
N SER A 117 6.36 11.42 -4.99
CA SER A 117 5.31 12.30 -5.54
C SER A 117 4.95 11.89 -6.99
N PRO A 118 3.98 10.98 -7.18
CA PRO A 118 3.20 10.29 -6.14
C PRO A 118 4.06 9.25 -5.42
N ARG A 119 3.62 8.77 -4.26
CA ARG A 119 4.26 7.65 -3.57
C ARG A 119 4.08 6.39 -4.42
N ALA A 120 5.18 5.82 -4.91
CA ALA A 120 5.18 4.65 -5.78
C ALA A 120 6.36 3.72 -5.47
N PHE A 121 6.08 2.43 -5.39
CA PHE A 121 7.01 1.37 -5.01
C PHE A 121 6.84 0.15 -5.93
N LEU A 122 7.95 -0.42 -6.40
CA LEU A 122 7.96 -1.64 -7.20
C LEU A 122 8.44 -2.81 -6.34
N TYR A 123 7.64 -3.85 -6.23
CA TYR A 123 8.04 -5.12 -5.66
C TYR A 123 8.41 -6.09 -6.78
N LYS A 124 9.68 -6.47 -6.86
CA LYS A 124 10.14 -7.44 -7.87
C LYS A 124 9.72 -8.86 -7.53
N GLY A 125 9.10 -9.58 -8.47
CA GLY A 125 8.55 -10.94 -8.33
C GLY A 125 7.70 -11.13 -7.08
N PHE A 126 6.76 -10.20 -6.91
CA PHE A 126 5.68 -10.25 -5.92
C PHE A 126 4.77 -11.47 -6.11
N LEU A 127 4.50 -11.82 -7.37
CA LEU A 127 3.84 -13.06 -7.77
C LEU A 127 4.86 -14.06 -8.31
N SER A 128 4.60 -15.34 -8.10
CA SER A 128 5.26 -16.41 -8.83
C SER A 128 4.67 -16.56 -10.24
N GLU A 129 5.45 -17.12 -11.15
CA GLU A 129 5.01 -17.46 -12.52
C GLU A 129 3.68 -18.25 -12.52
N LYS A 130 3.54 -19.21 -11.60
CA LYS A 130 2.32 -20.03 -11.46
C LYS A 130 1.10 -19.21 -11.05
N GLU A 131 1.28 -18.24 -10.15
CA GLU A 131 0.21 -17.34 -9.73
C GLU A 131 -0.22 -16.43 -10.88
N CYS A 132 0.74 -15.91 -11.66
CA CYS A 132 0.44 -15.13 -12.86
C CYS A 132 -0.38 -15.94 -13.88
N ASP A 133 0.07 -17.15 -14.20
CA ASP A 133 -0.62 -18.02 -15.16
C ASP A 133 -2.00 -18.45 -14.66
N HIS A 134 -2.14 -18.66 -13.34
CA HIS A 134 -3.44 -18.97 -12.73
C HIS A 134 -4.43 -17.82 -12.91
N LEU A 135 -4.05 -16.58 -12.60
CA LEU A 135 -4.91 -15.40 -12.77
C LEU A 135 -5.31 -15.19 -14.23
N ILE A 136 -4.39 -15.38 -15.19
CA ILE A 136 -4.69 -15.32 -16.62
C ILE A 136 -5.71 -16.41 -17.00
N ASN A 137 -5.50 -17.66 -16.56
CA ASN A 137 -6.40 -18.77 -16.90
C ASN A 137 -7.80 -18.61 -16.32
N LEU A 138 -7.95 -17.98 -15.15
CA LEU A 138 -9.26 -17.67 -14.58
C LEU A 138 -10.06 -16.67 -15.43
N ALA A 139 -9.35 -15.76 -16.12
CA ALA A 139 -9.93 -14.61 -16.81
C ALA A 139 -10.08 -14.80 -18.33
N LYS A 140 -9.15 -15.48 -19.00
CA LYS A 140 -9.01 -15.47 -20.47
C LYS A 140 -10.27 -15.77 -21.27
N ASP A 141 -11.12 -16.67 -20.78
CA ASP A 141 -12.35 -17.10 -21.47
C ASP A 141 -13.59 -16.27 -21.09
N LYS A 142 -13.40 -15.21 -20.30
CA LYS A 142 -14.46 -14.40 -19.67
C LYS A 142 -14.19 -12.90 -19.74
N LEU A 143 -13.25 -12.48 -20.59
CA LEU A 143 -12.92 -11.07 -20.76
C LEU A 143 -14.03 -10.36 -21.55
N GLU A 144 -14.44 -9.20 -21.06
CA GLU A 144 -15.33 -8.27 -21.76
C GLU A 144 -14.61 -6.94 -21.98
N LYS A 145 -15.11 -6.09 -22.88
CA LYS A 145 -14.50 -4.77 -23.08
C LYS A 145 -14.51 -3.96 -21.77
N SER A 146 -13.38 -3.36 -21.43
CA SER A 146 -13.21 -2.67 -20.16
C SER A 146 -14.04 -1.39 -20.11
N MET A 147 -14.60 -1.12 -18.94
CA MET A 147 -15.42 0.06 -18.69
C MET A 147 -14.67 1.06 -17.79
N VAL A 148 -15.15 2.30 -17.76
CA VAL A 148 -14.68 3.37 -16.87
C VAL A 148 -15.86 3.96 -16.10
N ALA A 149 -15.61 4.50 -14.90
CA ALA A 149 -16.61 5.24 -14.16
C ALA A 149 -16.76 6.65 -14.74
N ASP A 150 -17.98 7.04 -15.08
CA ASP A 150 -18.31 8.40 -15.49
C ASP A 150 -18.15 9.38 -14.31
N ASN A 151 -17.45 10.50 -14.53
CA ASN A 151 -17.10 11.43 -13.45
C ASN A 151 -18.30 12.17 -12.84
N GLU A 152 -19.42 12.30 -13.56
CA GLU A 152 -20.60 13.01 -13.08
C GLU A 152 -21.61 12.06 -12.45
N SER A 153 -21.92 10.96 -13.14
CA SER A 153 -22.98 10.02 -12.76
C SER A 153 -22.48 8.81 -11.97
N GLY A 154 -21.17 8.54 -11.97
CA GLY A 154 -20.55 7.35 -11.40
C GLY A 154 -20.86 6.05 -12.14
N LYS A 155 -21.60 6.11 -13.26
CA LYS A 155 -22.01 4.92 -14.02
C LYS A 155 -20.85 4.34 -14.81
N SER A 156 -20.84 3.02 -14.93
CA SER A 156 -19.90 2.29 -15.78
C SER A 156 -20.26 2.51 -17.25
N ILE A 157 -19.33 3.10 -18.03
CA ILE A 157 -19.51 3.39 -19.46
C ILE A 157 -18.40 2.78 -20.32
N MET A 158 -18.75 2.43 -21.57
CA MET A 158 -17.75 2.04 -22.58
C MET A 158 -16.92 3.26 -22.94
N SER A 159 -15.62 3.06 -23.12
CA SER A 159 -14.69 4.17 -23.33
C SER A 159 -13.75 3.94 -24.49
N GLU A 160 -13.51 4.98 -25.27
CA GLU A 160 -12.41 5.03 -26.25
C GLU A 160 -11.05 5.30 -25.57
N VAL A 161 -11.06 5.74 -24.30
CA VAL A 161 -9.83 6.08 -23.57
C VAL A 161 -9.20 4.89 -22.84
N ARG A 162 -9.98 3.81 -22.64
CA ARG A 162 -9.52 2.51 -22.14
C ARG A 162 -9.96 1.43 -23.10
N THR A 163 -9.04 0.91 -23.89
CA THR A 163 -9.39 0.00 -24.99
C THR A 163 -9.23 -1.49 -24.65
N SER A 164 -8.68 -1.80 -23.46
CA SER A 164 -8.45 -3.16 -22.95
C SER A 164 -9.71 -4.00 -22.81
N SER A 165 -9.51 -5.30 -22.64
CA SER A 165 -10.54 -6.22 -22.13
C SER A 165 -10.24 -6.59 -20.67
N GLY A 166 -11.26 -6.88 -19.88
CA GLY A 166 -11.11 -7.13 -18.45
C GLY A 166 -12.19 -8.01 -17.83
N MET A 167 -11.87 -8.56 -16.66
CA MET A 167 -12.78 -9.36 -15.83
C MET A 167 -12.47 -9.13 -14.35
N PHE A 168 -13.49 -9.07 -13.51
CA PHE A 168 -13.33 -9.13 -12.06
C PHE A 168 -13.36 -10.58 -11.56
N LEU A 169 -12.40 -10.93 -10.71
CA LEU A 169 -12.42 -12.16 -9.92
C LEU A 169 -13.28 -11.98 -8.68
N ASN A 170 -13.87 -13.06 -8.17
CA ASN A 170 -14.50 -13.01 -6.85
C ASN A 170 -13.42 -12.85 -5.76
N LYS A 171 -13.75 -12.14 -4.67
CA LYS A 171 -12.88 -12.09 -3.49
C LYS A 171 -12.70 -13.49 -2.93
N ALA A 172 -11.47 -13.82 -2.51
CA ALA A 172 -11.14 -15.15 -1.99
C ALA A 172 -11.69 -16.32 -2.86
N GLN A 173 -11.72 -16.14 -4.19
CA GLN A 173 -12.35 -17.10 -5.12
C GLN A 173 -11.78 -18.51 -5.00
N ASP A 174 -10.47 -18.60 -4.77
CA ASP A 174 -9.74 -19.82 -4.48
C ASP A 174 -8.55 -19.52 -3.54
N GLU A 175 -7.82 -20.56 -3.16
CA GLU A 175 -6.68 -20.46 -2.24
C GLU A 175 -5.56 -19.55 -2.78
N ILE A 176 -5.30 -19.57 -4.08
CA ILE A 176 -4.26 -18.74 -4.71
C ILE A 176 -4.69 -17.26 -4.66
N VAL A 177 -5.92 -16.95 -5.06
CA VAL A 177 -6.49 -15.61 -4.99
C VAL A 177 -6.47 -15.10 -3.54
N THR A 178 -6.86 -15.94 -2.59
CA THR A 178 -6.86 -15.60 -1.16
C THR A 178 -5.45 -15.27 -0.64
N ASP A 179 -4.46 -16.07 -1.00
CA ASP A 179 -3.06 -15.86 -0.60
C ASP A 179 -2.46 -14.59 -1.22
N ILE A 180 -2.83 -14.27 -2.46
CA ILE A 180 -2.43 -13.01 -3.12
C ILE A 180 -3.06 -11.82 -2.40
N GLU A 181 -4.36 -11.87 -2.08
CA GLU A 181 -5.05 -10.79 -1.35
C GLU A 181 -4.44 -10.58 0.05
N ALA A 182 -4.12 -11.66 0.77
CA ALA A 182 -3.44 -11.59 2.06
C ALA A 182 -2.03 -10.99 1.94
N ARG A 183 -1.29 -11.33 0.88
CA ARG A 183 0.05 -10.76 0.60
C ARG A 183 -0.02 -9.27 0.26
N ILE A 184 -1.03 -8.84 -0.51
CA ILE A 184 -1.29 -7.43 -0.78
C ILE A 184 -1.56 -6.69 0.53
N SER A 185 -2.42 -7.23 1.38
CA SER A 185 -2.72 -6.63 2.69
C SER A 185 -1.47 -6.52 3.57
N ALA A 186 -0.64 -7.56 3.62
CA ALA A 186 0.60 -7.55 4.39
C ALA A 186 1.63 -6.52 3.86
N TRP A 187 1.76 -6.36 2.54
CA TRP A 187 2.70 -5.39 1.96
C TRP A 187 2.22 -3.94 2.11
N THR A 188 0.94 -3.71 1.88
CA THR A 188 0.35 -2.35 1.90
C THR A 188 0.05 -1.86 3.32
N PHE A 189 -0.01 -2.77 4.29
CA PHE A 189 -0.57 -2.53 5.63
C PHE A 189 -2.03 -2.07 5.61
N LEU A 190 -2.76 -2.33 4.51
CA LEU A 190 -4.17 -2.03 4.39
C LEU A 190 -4.99 -3.33 4.54
N PRO A 191 -6.11 -3.32 5.28
CA PRO A 191 -6.91 -4.51 5.51
C PRO A 191 -7.49 -5.11 4.23
N VAL A 192 -7.70 -6.44 4.20
CA VAL A 192 -8.23 -7.15 3.02
C VAL A 192 -9.66 -6.67 2.68
N GLU A 193 -10.45 -6.36 3.71
CA GLU A 193 -11.82 -5.86 3.62
C GLU A 193 -11.93 -4.50 2.90
N ASN A 194 -10.85 -3.70 2.90
CA ASN A 194 -10.81 -2.43 2.17
C ASN A 194 -10.65 -2.64 0.66
N GLY A 195 -10.27 -3.83 0.22
CA GLY A 195 -10.00 -4.12 -1.18
C GLY A 195 -11.27 -4.40 -1.99
N GLU A 196 -11.35 -3.86 -3.21
CA GLU A 196 -12.29 -4.33 -4.23
C GLU A 196 -11.91 -5.73 -4.72
N SER A 197 -12.78 -6.38 -5.50
CA SER A 197 -12.39 -7.55 -6.30
C SER A 197 -11.20 -7.24 -7.21
N MET A 198 -10.28 -8.19 -7.39
CA MET A 198 -9.17 -8.03 -8.33
C MET A 198 -9.69 -7.98 -9.77
N GLN A 199 -9.25 -6.99 -10.54
CA GLN A 199 -9.57 -6.87 -11.96
C GLN A 199 -8.39 -7.37 -12.81
N VAL A 200 -8.59 -8.46 -13.55
CA VAL A 200 -7.63 -8.93 -14.56
C VAL A 200 -7.90 -8.21 -15.87
N LEU A 201 -6.83 -7.75 -16.53
CA LEU A 201 -6.86 -6.94 -17.74
C LEU A 201 -5.92 -7.49 -18.79
N HIS A 202 -6.35 -7.42 -20.04
CA HIS A 202 -5.59 -7.79 -21.22
C HIS A 202 -5.58 -6.62 -22.22
N TYR A 203 -4.40 -6.30 -22.72
CA TYR A 203 -4.16 -5.31 -23.76
C TYR A 203 -3.48 -5.98 -24.95
N GLU A 204 -4.13 -5.89 -26.11
CA GLU A 204 -3.57 -6.26 -27.41
C GLU A 204 -2.69 -5.15 -27.99
N ASN A 205 -2.07 -5.42 -29.14
CA ASN A 205 -1.25 -4.45 -29.85
C ASN A 205 -2.05 -3.16 -30.16
N GLY A 206 -1.49 -2.01 -29.78
CA GLY A 206 -2.09 -0.68 -29.89
C GLY A 206 -3.07 -0.33 -28.77
N GLU A 207 -3.53 -1.29 -27.96
CA GLU A 207 -4.43 -1.01 -26.85
C GLU A 207 -3.72 -0.30 -25.70
N LYS A 208 -4.44 0.60 -25.03
CA LYS A 208 -3.90 1.55 -24.05
C LYS A 208 -4.94 1.92 -23.00
N TYR A 209 -4.49 2.67 -22.00
CA TYR A 209 -5.34 3.41 -21.10
C TYR A 209 -4.77 4.82 -20.95
N GLU A 210 -5.53 5.83 -21.40
CA GLU A 210 -5.18 7.22 -21.17
C GLU A 210 -4.99 7.55 -19.68
N PRO A 211 -4.17 8.56 -19.37
CA PRO A 211 -3.93 8.97 -18.00
C PRO A 211 -5.21 9.32 -17.24
N HIS A 212 -5.39 8.73 -16.06
CA HIS A 212 -6.56 8.89 -15.20
C HIS A 212 -6.16 8.81 -13.71
N PHE A 213 -7.15 9.05 -12.85
CA PHE A 213 -7.03 8.89 -11.41
C PHE A 213 -7.79 7.64 -10.98
N ASP A 214 -7.25 6.93 -10.00
CA ASP A 214 -7.95 5.82 -9.36
C ASP A 214 -8.88 6.29 -8.24
N TYR A 215 -8.68 7.47 -7.67
CA TYR A 215 -9.67 8.04 -6.75
C TYR A 215 -10.91 8.52 -7.52
N PHE A 216 -12.06 8.51 -6.86
CA PHE A 216 -13.31 8.97 -7.48
C PHE A 216 -13.45 10.49 -7.49
N HIS A 217 -14.08 11.02 -8.54
CA HIS A 217 -14.58 12.40 -8.58
C HIS A 217 -16.05 12.48 -8.17
N ASP A 218 -16.80 11.41 -8.39
CA ASP A 218 -18.23 11.34 -8.07
C ASP A 218 -18.45 10.90 -6.62
N LYS A 219 -19.57 11.34 -6.03
CA LYS A 219 -19.93 10.96 -4.66
C LYS A 219 -20.55 9.56 -4.56
N ALA A 220 -21.08 9.00 -5.66
CA ALA A 220 -21.81 7.74 -5.64
C ALA A 220 -20.88 6.55 -5.36
N ASN A 221 -19.72 6.51 -6.02
CA ASN A 221 -18.70 5.49 -5.83
C ASN A 221 -17.94 5.65 -4.51
N GLN A 222 -17.94 6.85 -3.92
CA GLN A 222 -17.37 7.08 -2.58
C GLN A 222 -18.26 6.54 -1.45
N VAL A 223 -19.52 6.16 -1.73
CA VAL A 223 -20.41 5.60 -0.70
C VAL A 223 -19.90 4.27 -0.16
N LEU A 224 -19.21 3.47 -0.97
CA LEU A 224 -18.67 2.18 -0.56
C LEU A 224 -17.17 2.31 -0.31
N GLY A 225 -16.74 2.14 0.94
CA GLY A 225 -15.33 2.23 1.33
C GLY A 225 -14.69 3.63 1.25
N GLY A 226 -15.30 4.62 0.61
CA GLY A 226 -14.71 5.95 0.38
C GLY A 226 -13.80 5.99 -0.86
N HIS A 227 -12.88 6.96 -0.92
CA HIS A 227 -11.87 6.98 -1.99
C HIS A 227 -10.97 5.73 -1.96
N ARG A 228 -10.49 5.35 -3.14
CA ARG A 228 -9.37 4.41 -3.28
C ARG A 228 -8.09 5.11 -2.84
N VAL A 229 -7.49 4.64 -1.75
CA VAL A 229 -6.26 5.20 -1.17
C VAL A 229 -5.02 4.71 -1.90
N ALA A 230 -5.03 3.45 -2.35
CA ALA A 230 -3.89 2.80 -2.96
C ALA A 230 -4.33 1.81 -4.04
N THR A 231 -3.42 1.60 -4.98
CA THR A 231 -3.58 0.64 -6.06
C THR A 231 -2.36 -0.26 -6.11
N VAL A 232 -2.59 -1.57 -6.17
CA VAL A 232 -1.56 -2.57 -6.47
C VAL A 232 -1.82 -3.10 -7.88
N LEU A 233 -0.94 -2.74 -8.81
CA LEU A 233 -0.95 -3.20 -10.19
C LEU A 233 0.09 -4.29 -10.37
N MET A 234 -0.35 -5.53 -10.56
CA MET A 234 0.50 -6.70 -10.76
C MET A 234 0.64 -6.99 -12.26
N TYR A 235 1.86 -7.19 -12.73
CA TYR A 235 2.14 -7.54 -14.11
C TYR A 235 2.15 -9.06 -14.26
N LEU A 236 1.27 -9.59 -15.12
CA LEU A 236 1.07 -11.03 -15.31
C LEU A 236 1.78 -11.57 -16.56
N SER A 237 2.24 -10.68 -17.45
CA SER A 237 3.06 -11.02 -18.61
C SER A 237 4.27 -10.08 -18.72
N ASN A 238 5.30 -10.54 -19.44
CA ASN A 238 6.33 -9.65 -19.97
C ASN A 238 5.77 -9.02 -21.25
N VAL A 239 6.12 -7.76 -21.50
CA VAL A 239 5.80 -7.07 -22.76
C VAL A 239 7.11 -6.75 -23.46
N GLU A 240 7.20 -7.09 -24.74
CA GLU A 240 8.43 -6.93 -25.53
C GLU A 240 8.70 -5.43 -25.79
N LYS A 241 7.66 -4.69 -26.19
CA LYS A 241 7.76 -3.24 -26.40
C LYS A 241 6.45 -2.52 -26.07
N GLY A 242 6.57 -1.36 -25.39
CA GLY A 242 5.41 -0.58 -24.96
C GLY A 242 4.78 -1.12 -23.67
N GLY A 243 3.50 -0.78 -23.44
CA GLY A 243 2.74 -1.28 -22.29
C GLY A 243 3.18 -0.74 -20.93
N GLU A 244 4.05 0.27 -20.88
CA GLU A 244 4.53 0.84 -19.62
C GLU A 244 3.39 1.48 -18.81
N THR A 245 3.45 1.35 -17.49
CA THR A 245 2.60 2.18 -16.61
C THR A 245 3.29 3.53 -16.42
N ILE A 246 2.64 4.61 -16.83
CA ILE A 246 3.21 5.97 -16.81
C ILE A 246 2.58 6.83 -15.74
N PHE A 247 3.37 7.74 -15.16
CA PHE A 247 2.96 8.82 -14.27
C PHE A 247 3.42 10.16 -14.86
N PRO A 248 2.60 10.81 -15.72
CA PRO A 248 2.98 12.05 -16.42
C PRO A 248 3.34 13.20 -15.47
N ASN A 249 2.67 13.24 -14.32
CA ASN A 249 2.80 14.30 -13.32
C ASN A 249 3.83 14.01 -12.23
N SER A 250 4.53 12.87 -12.28
CA SER A 250 5.53 12.54 -11.27
C SER A 250 6.70 13.53 -11.30
N GLU A 251 7.12 13.99 -10.12
CA GLU A 251 8.31 14.84 -9.97
C GLU A 251 9.60 14.11 -10.34
N ALA A 252 9.59 12.78 -10.25
CA ALA A 252 10.73 11.95 -10.61
C ALA A 252 10.89 11.77 -12.13
N LYS A 253 9.98 12.29 -12.97
CA LYS A 253 9.99 12.05 -14.43
C LYS A 253 11.33 12.36 -15.11
N LEU A 254 12.03 13.40 -14.65
CA LEU A 254 13.33 13.82 -15.20
C LEU A 254 14.52 13.04 -14.61
N LEU A 255 14.31 12.29 -13.53
CA LEU A 255 15.35 11.53 -12.84
C LEU A 255 15.50 10.11 -13.39
N GLN A 256 14.55 9.66 -14.21
CA GLN A 256 14.58 8.34 -14.84
C GLN A 256 15.23 8.44 -16.22
N PRO A 257 16.50 8.01 -16.38
CA PRO A 257 17.11 7.93 -17.70
C PRO A 257 16.35 6.90 -18.55
N LYS A 258 16.05 7.27 -19.79
CA LYS A 258 15.38 6.41 -20.76
C LYS A 258 16.23 6.28 -22.01
N ASP A 259 16.51 5.04 -22.37
CA ASP A 259 17.15 4.66 -23.63
C ASP A 259 16.10 4.33 -24.70
N GLU A 260 16.56 3.83 -25.85
CA GLU A 260 15.72 3.46 -27.00
C GLU A 260 14.74 2.31 -26.73
N SER A 261 14.89 1.61 -25.59
CA SER A 261 13.99 0.52 -25.21
C SER A 261 12.67 1.02 -24.62
N TRP A 262 12.51 2.32 -24.37
CA TRP A 262 11.26 2.92 -23.87
C TRP A 262 10.37 3.39 -25.02
N SER A 263 9.06 3.25 -24.87
CA SER A 263 8.11 3.82 -25.83
C SER A 263 8.11 5.35 -25.77
N GLU A 264 7.75 6.01 -26.89
CA GLU A 264 7.58 7.47 -26.94
C GLU A 264 6.61 7.97 -25.86
N CYS A 265 5.54 7.21 -25.61
CA CYS A 265 4.59 7.46 -24.53
C CYS A 265 5.26 7.50 -23.15
N ALA A 266 6.18 6.58 -22.86
CA ALA A 266 6.89 6.52 -21.58
C ALA A 266 7.83 7.71 -21.34
N HIS A 267 8.28 8.40 -22.38
CA HIS A 267 9.11 9.62 -22.23
C HIS A 267 8.37 10.79 -21.60
N ASN A 268 7.03 10.79 -21.62
CA ASN A 268 6.21 11.88 -21.10
C ASN A 268 5.94 11.82 -19.59
N GLY A 269 6.59 10.92 -18.85
CA GLY A 269 6.42 10.78 -17.40
C GLY A 269 7.47 9.89 -16.75
N TYR A 270 7.33 9.62 -15.45
CA TYR A 270 8.01 8.46 -14.85
C TYR A 270 7.27 7.20 -15.30
N ALA A 271 7.98 6.15 -15.70
CA ALA A 271 7.36 4.98 -16.30
C ALA A 271 7.88 3.67 -15.69
N VAL A 272 7.04 2.65 -15.65
CA VAL A 272 7.39 1.32 -15.14
C VAL A 272 7.13 0.30 -16.24
N LYS A 273 8.17 -0.45 -16.60
CA LYS A 273 8.05 -1.53 -17.58
C LYS A 273 7.33 -2.73 -16.95
N PRO A 274 6.38 -3.35 -17.65
CA PRO A 274 5.74 -4.57 -17.19
C PRO A 274 6.74 -5.74 -17.24
N GLN A 275 7.03 -6.32 -16.07
CA GLN A 275 7.80 -7.54 -15.93
C GLN A 275 6.96 -8.56 -15.18
N LYS A 276 6.81 -9.76 -15.75
CA LYS A 276 5.96 -10.80 -15.18
C LYS A 276 6.36 -11.09 -13.72
N GLY A 277 5.36 -11.08 -12.85
CA GLY A 277 5.53 -11.30 -11.41
C GLY A 277 5.76 -10.02 -10.60
N ASP A 278 6.18 -8.91 -11.21
CA ASP A 278 6.37 -7.66 -10.50
C ASP A 278 5.03 -7.01 -10.14
N ALA A 279 5.01 -6.26 -9.03
CA ALA A 279 3.85 -5.48 -8.60
C ALA A 279 4.23 -4.04 -8.31
N LEU A 280 3.46 -3.10 -8.84
CA LEU A 280 3.58 -1.68 -8.61
C LEU A 280 2.51 -1.24 -7.61
N LEU A 281 2.93 -0.75 -6.45
CA LEU A 281 2.09 -0.08 -5.48
C LEU A 281 2.22 1.43 -5.66
N PHE A 282 1.10 2.14 -5.82
CA PHE A 282 1.08 3.60 -5.76
C PHE A 282 -0.13 4.11 -5.00
N PHE A 283 0.00 5.31 -4.46
CA PHE A 283 -1.04 5.94 -3.64
C PHE A 283 -1.74 7.06 -4.39
N SER A 284 -3.07 7.01 -4.36
CA SER A 284 -3.97 8.00 -4.95
C SER A 284 -4.25 9.17 -3.98
N LEU A 285 -3.97 8.97 -2.69
CA LEU A 285 -4.16 9.97 -1.65
C LEU A 285 -2.85 10.28 -0.91
N HIS A 286 -2.77 11.52 -0.43
CA HIS A 286 -1.80 11.97 0.56
C HIS A 286 -2.08 11.34 1.94
N LEU A 287 -1.13 11.48 2.87
CA LEU A 287 -1.25 10.91 4.23
C LEU A 287 -2.37 11.57 5.05
N ASP A 288 -2.78 12.78 4.68
CA ASP A 288 -3.92 13.50 5.24
C ASP A 288 -5.26 13.13 4.55
N ALA A 289 -5.27 12.07 3.74
CA ALA A 289 -6.40 11.57 2.95
C ALA A 289 -6.92 12.52 1.86
N THR A 290 -6.21 13.61 1.55
CA THR A 290 -6.53 14.44 0.37
C THR A 290 -6.05 13.79 -0.92
N THR A 291 -6.68 14.10 -2.05
CA THR A 291 -6.35 13.51 -3.35
C THR A 291 -5.00 13.99 -3.88
N ASP A 292 -4.18 13.07 -4.40
CA ASP A 292 -2.87 13.38 -4.96
C ASP A 292 -2.95 13.51 -6.49
N THR A 293 -2.98 14.74 -7.00
CA THR A 293 -3.02 15.00 -8.46
C THR A 293 -1.79 14.50 -9.23
N LYS A 294 -0.70 14.15 -8.52
CA LYS A 294 0.49 13.53 -9.14
C LYS A 294 0.33 12.03 -9.33
N SER A 295 -0.70 11.41 -8.75
CA SER A 295 -1.05 10.00 -8.98
C SER A 295 -1.72 9.75 -10.34
N LEU A 296 -1.85 10.79 -11.17
CA LEU A 296 -2.30 10.65 -12.55
C LEU A 296 -1.42 9.61 -13.25
N HIS A 297 -2.04 8.55 -13.75
CA HIS A 297 -1.31 7.44 -14.34
C HIS A 297 -2.08 6.81 -15.49
N GLY A 298 -1.37 6.14 -16.39
CA GLY A 298 -1.96 5.47 -17.55
C GLY A 298 -1.17 4.23 -17.96
N SER A 299 -1.70 3.51 -18.95
CA SER A 299 -0.99 2.41 -19.62
C SER A 299 -0.65 2.86 -21.04
N CYS A 300 0.65 2.97 -21.34
CA CYS A 300 1.10 3.20 -22.70
C CYS A 300 0.61 2.11 -23.65
N PRO A 301 0.48 2.43 -24.96
CA PRO A 301 0.14 1.44 -25.97
C PRO A 301 1.10 0.26 -25.93
N VAL A 302 0.58 -0.95 -26.02
CA VAL A 302 1.41 -2.12 -26.35
C VAL A 302 1.85 -1.97 -27.81
N ILE A 303 3.14 -2.17 -28.09
CA ILE A 303 3.71 -2.07 -29.44
C ILE A 303 4.08 -3.45 -29.97
N GLU A 304 4.62 -4.31 -29.10
CA GLU A 304 5.03 -5.68 -29.42
C GLU A 304 4.76 -6.60 -28.23
N GLY A 305 4.22 -7.79 -28.50
CA GLY A 305 3.70 -8.72 -27.49
C GLY A 305 2.27 -8.41 -27.02
N GLU A 306 1.94 -8.85 -25.82
CA GLU A 306 0.65 -8.63 -25.17
C GLU A 306 0.83 -8.34 -23.67
N LYS A 307 -0.02 -7.48 -23.11
CA LYS A 307 0.05 -7.12 -21.69
C LYS A 307 -1.11 -7.72 -20.92
N TRP A 308 -0.77 -8.57 -19.95
CA TRP A 308 -1.69 -9.04 -18.92
C TRP A 308 -1.34 -8.37 -17.59
N SER A 309 -2.35 -7.89 -16.87
CA SER A 309 -2.18 -7.29 -15.55
C SER A 309 -3.35 -7.61 -14.63
N ALA A 310 -3.14 -7.57 -13.32
CA ALA A 310 -4.20 -7.61 -12.32
C ALA A 310 -4.11 -6.38 -11.42
N THR A 311 -5.23 -5.67 -11.29
CA THR A 311 -5.33 -4.47 -10.45
C THR A 311 -6.13 -4.79 -9.19
N LYS A 312 -5.59 -4.42 -8.03
CA LYS A 312 -6.29 -4.40 -6.75
C LYS A 312 -6.41 -2.95 -6.29
N TRP A 313 -7.63 -2.43 -6.27
CA TRP A 313 -7.93 -1.14 -5.65
C TRP A 313 -8.27 -1.33 -4.18
N ILE A 314 -7.75 -0.43 -3.34
CA ILE A 314 -7.92 -0.50 -1.89
C ILE A 314 -8.48 0.84 -1.41
N HIS A 315 -9.58 0.79 -0.67
CA HIS A 315 -10.30 1.94 -0.15
C HIS A 315 -9.76 2.40 1.21
N VAL A 316 -10.15 3.62 1.61
CA VAL A 316 -9.87 4.15 2.96
C VAL A 316 -10.59 3.38 4.07
N SER A 317 -11.66 2.66 3.75
CA SER A 317 -12.43 1.83 4.69
C SER A 317 -12.97 0.56 4.03
N ASP A 318 -13.64 -0.29 4.83
CA ASP A 318 -14.28 -1.54 4.37
C ASP A 318 -15.18 -1.29 3.15
N PHE A 319 -14.87 -1.96 2.04
CA PHE A 319 -15.53 -1.76 0.75
C PHE A 319 -16.95 -2.33 0.72
N GLU A 320 -17.23 -3.37 1.52
CA GLU A 320 -18.56 -4.02 1.52
C GLU A 320 -19.56 -3.30 2.42
N LYS A 321 -19.09 -2.33 3.21
CA LYS A 321 -19.92 -1.53 4.09
C LYS A 321 -20.07 -0.10 3.55
N PRO A 322 -21.30 0.41 3.42
CA PRO A 322 -21.50 1.81 3.11
C PRO A 322 -20.87 2.70 4.19
N VAL A 323 -20.25 3.80 3.76
CA VAL A 323 -19.82 4.91 4.63
C VAL A 323 -21.07 5.47 5.30
N ARG A 324 -21.18 5.27 6.61
CA ARG A 324 -22.40 5.60 7.35
C ARG A 324 -22.51 7.10 7.56
N GLN A 325 -23.62 7.66 7.07
CA GLN A 325 -24.01 9.04 7.32
C GLN A 325 -24.57 9.20 8.74
N VAL A 326 -24.35 10.38 9.34
CA VAL A 326 -24.89 10.77 10.64
C VAL A 326 -26.43 10.76 10.58
N GLY A 327 -27.05 9.64 10.97
CA GLY A 327 -28.51 9.46 10.95
C GLY A 327 -28.99 8.01 10.89
N SER A 328 -28.13 7.05 10.52
CA SER A 328 -28.45 5.63 10.51
C SER A 328 -27.73 4.89 11.66
N GLY A 329 -28.50 4.45 12.65
CA GLY A 329 -28.02 3.59 13.76
C GLY A 329 -27.87 4.25 15.13
N GLY A 330 -28.10 3.48 16.21
CA GLY A 330 -27.95 3.91 17.61
C GLY A 330 -26.49 4.11 18.02
N CYS A 331 -26.23 4.73 19.17
CA CYS A 331 -24.88 5.04 19.67
C CYS A 331 -24.10 3.77 20.07
N VAL A 332 -23.23 3.26 19.19
CA VAL A 332 -22.45 2.03 19.39
C VAL A 332 -20.99 2.23 19.01
N ASP A 333 -20.13 1.39 19.60
CA ASP A 333 -18.76 1.18 19.14
C ASP A 333 -18.75 0.06 18.11
N GLU A 334 -18.07 0.28 16.98
CA GLU A 334 -17.97 -0.68 15.86
C GLU A 334 -16.67 -1.49 15.92
N ASN A 335 -15.81 -1.22 16.90
CA ASN A 335 -14.57 -1.95 17.13
C ASN A 335 -14.42 -2.32 18.61
N ASP A 336 -14.08 -3.57 18.88
CA ASP A 336 -13.86 -4.08 20.24
C ASP A 336 -12.73 -3.33 20.98
N ASN A 337 -11.82 -2.67 20.25
CA ASN A 337 -10.74 -1.88 20.82
C ASN A 337 -11.13 -0.43 21.15
N CYS A 338 -12.32 0.04 20.77
CA CYS A 338 -12.77 1.42 21.04
C CYS A 338 -12.60 1.84 22.51
N PRO A 339 -12.96 1.01 23.52
CA PRO A 339 -12.74 1.38 24.93
C PRO A 339 -11.27 1.57 25.28
N ARG A 340 -10.38 0.74 24.70
CA ARG A 340 -8.93 0.84 24.91
C ARG A 340 -8.37 2.09 24.25
N TRP A 341 -8.73 2.35 22.99
CA TRP A 341 -8.27 3.52 22.23
C TRP A 341 -8.73 4.84 22.87
N ALA A 342 -9.99 4.90 23.30
CA ALA A 342 -10.50 6.06 24.04
C ALA A 342 -9.71 6.30 25.33
N LYS A 343 -9.38 5.24 26.08
CA LYS A 343 -8.58 5.34 27.31
C LYS A 343 -7.17 5.89 27.10
N ILE A 344 -6.57 5.70 25.92
CA ILE A 344 -5.23 6.22 25.58
C ILE A 344 -5.26 7.56 24.83
N GLY A 345 -6.43 8.20 24.74
CA GLY A 345 -6.61 9.55 24.18
C GLY A 345 -6.79 9.60 22.66
N GLU A 346 -7.19 8.50 22.01
CA GLU A 346 -7.42 8.51 20.56
C GLU A 346 -8.63 9.36 20.15
N CYS A 347 -9.57 9.62 21.06
CA CYS A 347 -10.72 10.49 20.77
C CYS A 347 -10.28 11.91 20.38
N GLU A 348 -9.23 12.44 21.01
CA GLU A 348 -8.65 13.74 20.63
C GLU A 348 -7.57 13.62 19.55
N LYS A 349 -6.78 12.54 19.56
CA LYS A 349 -5.67 12.36 18.59
C LYS A 349 -6.15 11.96 17.18
N ASN A 350 -7.26 11.23 17.10
CA ASN A 350 -7.83 10.72 15.85
C ASN A 350 -9.37 10.92 15.82
N PRO A 351 -9.84 12.18 15.90
CA PRO A 351 -11.26 12.47 16.07
C PRO A 351 -12.08 12.03 14.85
N LEU A 352 -11.53 12.07 13.63
CA LEU A 352 -12.26 11.65 12.42
C LEU A 352 -12.64 10.17 12.47
N TYR A 353 -11.73 9.29 12.86
CA TYR A 353 -12.02 7.86 12.97
C TYR A 353 -12.87 7.56 14.21
N MET A 354 -12.52 8.17 15.34
CA MET A 354 -13.10 7.83 16.64
C MET A 354 -14.49 8.45 16.83
N VAL A 355 -14.62 9.75 16.59
CA VAL A 355 -15.80 10.57 16.84
C VAL A 355 -16.64 10.79 15.57
N GLY A 356 -15.98 10.92 14.42
CA GLY A 356 -16.60 11.30 13.15
C GLY A 356 -16.46 12.80 12.84
N GLY A 357 -16.90 13.20 11.65
CA GLY A 357 -16.81 14.58 11.16
C GLY A 357 -17.54 14.76 9.83
N ASP A 358 -17.96 15.99 9.52
CA ASP A 358 -18.56 16.38 8.22
C ASP A 358 -19.66 15.43 7.68
N GLY A 359 -20.57 15.00 8.56
CA GLY A 359 -21.67 14.11 8.21
C GLY A 359 -21.30 12.62 8.16
N VAL A 360 -20.04 12.26 8.41
CA VAL A 360 -19.55 10.89 8.56
C VAL A 360 -19.55 10.48 10.02
N ARG A 361 -20.09 9.30 10.30
CA ARG A 361 -20.17 8.71 11.63
C ARG A 361 -18.84 8.13 12.08
N GLY A 362 -18.42 8.38 13.33
CA GLY A 362 -17.24 7.77 13.94
C GLY A 362 -17.44 6.31 14.33
N ASN A 363 -16.34 5.56 14.43
CA ASN A 363 -16.35 4.13 14.78
C ASN A 363 -16.42 3.88 16.30
N CYS A 364 -16.03 4.86 17.12
CA CYS A 364 -15.89 4.71 18.57
C CYS A 364 -16.69 5.76 19.34
N MET A 365 -17.82 6.18 18.78
CA MET A 365 -18.63 7.29 19.31
C MET A 365 -19.09 7.05 20.75
N LYS A 366 -19.39 5.80 21.12
CA LYS A 366 -19.84 5.45 22.47
C LYS A 366 -18.66 5.54 23.45
N SER A 367 -17.53 4.93 23.13
CA SER A 367 -16.31 4.99 23.94
C SER A 367 -15.74 6.41 24.07
N CYS A 368 -15.93 7.26 23.06
CA CYS A 368 -15.55 8.68 23.09
C CYS A 368 -16.62 9.61 23.69
N ASN A 369 -17.69 9.07 24.29
CA ASN A 369 -18.78 9.82 24.92
C ASN A 369 -19.43 10.86 23.99
N VAL A 370 -19.42 10.62 22.68
CA VAL A 370 -20.02 11.51 21.67
C VAL A 370 -21.55 11.47 21.76
N CYS A 371 -22.09 10.35 22.22
CA CYS A 371 -23.50 10.14 22.48
C CYS A 371 -23.70 9.28 23.72
N SER A 372 -24.82 9.50 24.41
CA SER A 372 -25.27 8.64 25.50
C SER A 372 -26.21 7.58 24.92
N SER A 373 -26.15 6.35 25.46
CA SER A 373 -26.96 5.21 25.03
C SER A 373 -28.46 5.48 25.10
#